data_AF-A0A420TPU1-F1
#
_entry.id   AF-A0A420TPU1-F1
#
_cell.length_a   1.000
_cell.length_b   1.000
_cell.length_c   1.000
_cell.angle_alpha   90.00
_cell.angle_beta   90.00
_cell.angle_gamma   90.00
#
_symmetry.space_group_name_H-M   'P 1'
#
loop_
_entity.id
_entity.type
_entity.pdbx_description
1 polymer ?
#
loop_
_entity_poly.entity_id
_entity_poly.type
_entity_poly.pdbx_seq_one_letter_code
_entity_poly.pdbx_strand_id
1 'polypeptide(L)'
;MVQYVFTPWRDRYELLLVREQMYTGIDTNAIEANEHSSHSEGSANLQNQQILDDQETQKRQHKAVARVSMWMQRGNCPHMVESTALLMAATLSDKEAAAGENAASSAYAVRAAYSAAFSRFVTGLLDGHQDKQRKQSMYSIAKTIGLPATFVELRHQSTHEQLPSLAKLRTAAKKALLWIWEYYWKQLGEDNSDACRKAVLRYLREGDESKLVALFQEFERWRPERVLKTVEEVKGSLPGNQAFLKCVELMQRLRESEEDKKSSKSGTADTTMKDTEPYTGEADEEDDFGWAQFKGTWKPKPIGIV
;
A
#
# COMPACT_ATOMS: atom_id res chain seq x y z
N MET A 1 12.96 -24.01 16.44
CA MET A 1 13.10 -22.88 15.50
C MET A 1 12.05 -22.98 14.39
N VAL A 2 10.75 -22.87 14.71
CA VAL A 2 9.64 -23.09 13.74
C VAL A 2 8.71 -21.86 13.60
N GLN A 3 9.11 -20.72 14.16
CA GLN A 3 8.27 -19.52 14.28
C GLN A 3 8.66 -18.41 13.28
N TYR A 4 9.40 -18.73 12.22
CA TYR A 4 9.77 -17.75 11.20
C TYR A 4 8.86 -17.86 9.98
N VAL A 5 8.09 -16.81 9.73
CA VAL A 5 7.30 -16.63 8.51
C VAL A 5 7.94 -15.46 7.74
N PHE A 6 8.37 -15.72 6.52
CA PHE A 6 8.99 -14.70 5.67
C PHE A 6 7.92 -13.94 4.88
N THR A 7 7.97 -12.61 4.94
CA THR A 7 7.05 -11.71 4.25
C THR A 7 7.80 -10.78 3.30
N PRO A 8 7.21 -10.37 2.17
CA PRO A 8 7.89 -9.50 1.20
C PRO A 8 7.93 -8.02 1.59
N TRP A 9 7.02 -7.59 2.48
CA TRP A 9 7.02 -6.24 3.05
C TRP A 9 8.03 -6.13 4.20
N ARG A 10 8.56 -4.91 4.39
CA ARG A 10 9.54 -4.57 5.43
C ARG A 10 8.96 -4.69 6.83
N ASP A 11 7.74 -4.18 7.01
CA ASP A 11 7.04 -4.22 8.29
C ASP A 11 5.53 -4.20 8.12
N ARG A 12 4.82 -4.37 9.24
CA ARG A 12 3.36 -4.42 9.28
C ARG A 12 2.71 -3.12 8.82
N TYR A 13 3.33 -1.98 9.10
CA TYR A 13 2.84 -0.67 8.71
C TYR A 13 2.81 -0.53 7.19
N GLU A 14 3.85 -1.00 6.50
CA GLU A 14 3.89 -0.99 5.03
C GLU A 14 2.70 -1.77 4.43
N LEU A 15 2.35 -2.91 5.03
CA LEU A 15 1.19 -3.70 4.63
C LEU A 15 -0.14 -2.95 4.88
N LEU A 16 -0.29 -2.29 6.03
CA LEU A 16 -1.49 -1.53 6.36
C LEU A 16 -1.64 -0.27 5.50
N LEU A 17 -0.53 0.38 5.15
CA LEU A 17 -0.52 1.51 4.24
C LEU A 17 -0.99 1.11 2.84
N VAL A 18 -0.53 -0.04 2.33
CA VAL A 18 -1.02 -0.56 1.04
C VAL A 18 -2.50 -0.92 1.12
N ARG A 19 -2.97 -1.52 2.22
CA ARG A 19 -4.40 -1.78 2.44
C ARG A 19 -5.22 -0.50 2.33
N GLU A 20 -4.83 0.53 3.08
CA GLU A 20 -5.50 1.82 3.07
C GLU A 20 -5.53 2.43 1.66
N GLN A 21 -4.38 2.49 0.99
CA GLN A 21 -4.26 3.05 -0.36
C GLN A 21 -5.06 2.29 -1.43
N MET A 22 -5.23 0.98 -1.29
CA MET A 22 -6.06 0.20 -2.21
C MET A 22 -7.55 0.49 -2.02
N TYR A 23 -8.00 0.55 -0.77
CA TYR A 23 -9.42 0.67 -0.43
C TYR A 23 -9.89 2.11 -0.20
N THR A 24 -9.05 3.12 -0.44
CA THR A 24 -9.49 4.53 -0.47
C THR A 24 -10.62 4.70 -1.50
N GLY A 25 -11.74 5.29 -1.08
CA GLY A 25 -12.90 5.53 -1.94
C GLY A 25 -13.75 4.29 -2.27
N ILE A 26 -13.46 3.13 -1.66
CA ILE A 26 -14.34 1.96 -1.72
C ILE A 26 -15.13 1.93 -0.41
N ASP A 27 -16.45 2.09 -0.49
CA ASP A 27 -17.32 1.93 0.66
C ASP A 27 -17.35 0.46 1.10
N THR A 28 -16.44 0.13 2.02
CA THR A 28 -16.36 -1.19 2.64
C THR A 28 -17.54 -1.47 3.57
N ASN A 29 -18.26 -0.42 4.01
CA ASN A 29 -19.47 -0.49 4.84
C ASN A 29 -20.78 -0.51 4.03
N ALA A 30 -20.74 -0.39 2.70
CA ALA A 30 -21.95 -0.30 1.87
C ALA A 30 -22.80 -1.58 1.82
N ILE A 31 -22.36 -2.68 2.46
CA ILE A 31 -23.19 -3.87 2.63
C ILE A 31 -24.28 -3.66 3.70
N GLU A 32 -24.14 -2.66 4.58
CA GLU A 32 -25.07 -2.41 5.70
C GLU A 32 -25.96 -1.16 5.54
N ALA A 33 -25.70 -0.30 4.55
CA ALA A 33 -26.40 0.97 4.40
C ALA A 33 -27.10 1.07 3.05
N ASN A 34 -28.20 0.34 2.88
CA ASN A 34 -29.10 0.53 1.75
C ASN A 34 -30.42 1.10 2.26
N GLU A 35 -30.47 2.41 2.51
CA GLU A 35 -31.72 3.18 2.49
C GLU A 35 -31.48 4.70 2.74
N HIS A 36 -31.97 5.52 1.81
CA HIS A 36 -32.12 7.00 1.83
C HIS A 36 -30.96 7.86 1.29
N SER A 37 -31.03 8.14 -0.02
CA SER A 37 -30.32 9.24 -0.68
C SER A 37 -31.33 10.35 -1.01
N SER A 38 -31.07 11.57 -0.51
CA SER A 38 -31.73 12.80 -0.96
C SER A 38 -30.72 13.72 -1.63
N HIS A 39 -31.06 14.16 -2.84
CA HIS A 39 -30.31 15.10 -3.67
C HIS A 39 -30.09 16.46 -3.00
N SER A 40 -28.92 17.07 -3.23
CA SER A 40 -28.73 18.52 -3.07
C SER A 40 -27.73 19.03 -4.09
N GLU A 41 -28.15 20.08 -4.81
CA GLU A 41 -27.48 20.71 -5.94
C GLU A 41 -26.45 21.76 -5.49
N GLY A 42 -25.23 21.64 -6.01
CA GLY A 42 -24.12 22.59 -5.85
C GLY A 42 -23.05 22.39 -6.93
N SER A 43 -23.47 22.32 -8.19
CA SER A 43 -22.89 21.42 -9.20
C SER A 43 -21.57 21.83 -9.89
N ALA A 44 -20.90 22.93 -9.54
CA ALA A 44 -19.66 23.33 -10.23
C ALA A 44 -18.41 23.22 -9.34
N ASN A 45 -18.46 23.78 -8.13
CA ASN A 45 -17.37 23.63 -7.16
C ASN A 45 -17.30 22.21 -6.57
N LEU A 46 -18.45 21.56 -6.36
CA LEU A 46 -18.49 20.16 -5.93
C LEU A 46 -17.92 19.23 -7.00
N GLN A 47 -18.21 19.48 -8.29
CA GLN A 47 -17.69 18.66 -9.39
C GLN A 47 -16.17 18.75 -9.49
N ASN A 48 -15.60 19.96 -9.42
CA ASN A 48 -14.15 20.15 -9.46
C ASN A 48 -13.46 19.52 -8.25
N GLN A 49 -14.04 19.64 -7.06
CA GLN A 49 -13.49 19.02 -5.86
C GLN A 49 -13.55 17.49 -5.94
N GLN A 50 -14.65 16.92 -6.43
CA GLN A 50 -14.80 15.48 -6.66
C GLN A 50 -13.77 14.94 -7.68
N ILE A 51 -13.52 15.67 -8.77
CA ILE A 51 -12.53 15.26 -9.77
C ILE A 51 -11.12 15.23 -9.17
N LEU A 52 -10.76 16.23 -8.36
CA LEU A 52 -9.46 16.28 -7.69
C LEU A 52 -9.30 15.15 -6.67
N ASP A 53 -10.34 14.88 -5.88
CA ASP A 53 -10.35 13.78 -4.91
C ASP A 53 -10.26 12.40 -5.60
N ASP A 54 -10.94 12.23 -6.73
CA ASP A 54 -10.87 11.03 -7.56
C ASP A 54 -9.47 10.81 -8.16
N GLN A 55 -8.82 11.88 -8.62
CA GLN A 55 -7.45 11.81 -9.15
C GLN A 55 -6.44 11.45 -8.05
N GLU A 56 -6.55 12.05 -6.87
CA GLU A 56 -5.67 11.72 -5.74
C GLU A 56 -5.91 10.28 -5.27
N THR A 57 -7.16 9.82 -5.23
CA THR A 57 -7.52 8.42 -4.93
C THR A 57 -6.88 7.47 -5.93
N GLN A 58 -6.99 7.76 -7.23
CA GLN A 58 -6.36 6.95 -8.28
C GLN A 58 -4.84 6.90 -8.10
N LYS A 59 -4.20 8.05 -7.84
CA LYS A 59 -2.74 8.13 -7.62
C LYS A 59 -2.29 7.26 -6.44
N ARG A 60 -3.06 7.22 -5.35
CA ARG A 60 -2.80 6.33 -4.20
C ARG A 60 -2.93 4.87 -4.57
N GLN A 61 -3.98 4.51 -5.31
CA GLN A 61 -4.19 3.15 -5.81
C GLN A 61 -3.06 2.70 -6.75
N HIS A 62 -2.59 3.55 -7.66
CA HIS A 62 -1.45 3.26 -8.55
C HIS A 62 -0.18 2.98 -7.75
N LYS A 63 0.13 3.81 -6.74
CA LYS A 63 1.29 3.59 -5.85
C LYS A 63 1.19 2.25 -5.12
N ALA A 64 0.00 1.89 -4.65
CA ALA A 64 -0.23 0.62 -3.97
C ALA A 64 -0.04 -0.58 -4.91
N VAL A 65 -0.59 -0.52 -6.13
CA VAL A 65 -0.41 -1.57 -7.15
C VAL A 65 1.08 -1.74 -7.50
N ALA A 66 1.79 -0.63 -7.73
CA ALA A 66 3.23 -0.68 -8.00
C ALA A 66 4.02 -1.30 -6.84
N ARG A 67 3.63 -0.99 -5.59
CA ARG A 67 4.25 -1.58 -4.40
C ARG A 67 4.02 -3.09 -4.32
N VAL A 68 2.79 -3.57 -4.56
CA VAL A 68 2.49 -5.01 -4.56
C VAL A 68 3.23 -5.72 -5.69
N SER A 69 3.36 -5.11 -6.87
CA SER A 69 4.16 -5.66 -7.97
C SER A 69 5.62 -5.92 -7.55
N MET A 70 6.24 -4.99 -6.84
CA MET A 70 7.56 -5.18 -6.25
C MET A 70 7.57 -6.35 -5.23
N TRP A 71 6.55 -6.48 -4.39
CA TRP A 71 6.45 -7.60 -3.44
C TRP A 71 6.31 -8.96 -4.14
N MET A 72 5.61 -9.02 -5.26
CA MET A 72 5.51 -10.24 -6.07
C MET A 72 6.88 -10.68 -6.60
N GLN A 73 7.70 -9.73 -7.06
CA GLN A 73 9.07 -10.02 -7.53
C GLN A 73 10.00 -10.48 -6.41
N ARG A 74 9.79 -10.02 -5.17
CA ARG A 74 10.52 -10.49 -3.99
C ARG A 74 10.15 -11.92 -3.57
N GLY A 75 9.01 -12.43 -4.02
CA GLY A 75 8.50 -13.75 -3.69
C GLY A 75 7.69 -13.81 -2.39
N ASN A 76 7.03 -14.94 -2.14
CA ASN A 76 6.19 -15.20 -0.95
C ASN A 76 5.07 -14.16 -0.72
N CYS A 77 4.57 -13.52 -1.77
CA CYS A 77 3.41 -12.64 -1.68
C CYS A 77 2.14 -13.48 -1.52
N PRO A 78 1.28 -13.22 -0.51
CA PRO A 78 0.02 -13.95 -0.37
C PRO A 78 -0.89 -13.74 -1.58
N HIS A 79 -1.54 -14.82 -2.02
CA HIS A 79 -2.44 -14.82 -3.19
C HIS A 79 -3.54 -13.75 -3.10
N MET A 80 -4.06 -13.47 -1.90
CA MET A 80 -5.08 -12.44 -1.69
C MET A 80 -4.55 -11.03 -1.98
N VAL A 81 -3.29 -10.76 -1.66
CA VAL A 81 -2.63 -9.47 -1.92
C VAL A 81 -2.38 -9.30 -3.43
N GLU A 82 -1.89 -10.36 -4.10
CA GLU A 82 -1.74 -10.40 -5.56
C GLU A 82 -3.08 -10.17 -6.27
N SER A 83 -4.12 -10.89 -5.87
CA SER A 83 -5.46 -10.82 -6.46
C SER A 83 -6.08 -9.43 -6.33
N THR A 84 -5.95 -8.79 -5.16
CA THR A 84 -6.39 -7.40 -4.96
C THR A 84 -5.68 -6.44 -5.91
N ALA A 85 -4.35 -6.56 -6.05
CA ALA A 85 -3.59 -5.68 -6.93
C ALA A 85 -3.95 -5.87 -8.41
N LEU A 86 -4.15 -7.11 -8.86
CA LEU A 86 -4.58 -7.39 -10.25
C LEU A 86 -5.96 -6.83 -10.57
N LEU A 87 -6.94 -7.00 -9.67
CA LEU A 87 -8.29 -6.45 -9.84
C LEU A 87 -8.29 -4.91 -9.82
N MET A 88 -7.48 -4.31 -8.93
CA MET A 88 -7.32 -2.87 -8.85
C MET A 88 -6.65 -2.31 -10.11
N ALA A 89 -5.59 -2.95 -10.60
CA ALA A 89 -4.90 -2.55 -11.82
C ALA A 89 -5.84 -2.56 -13.04
N ALA A 90 -6.69 -3.59 -13.17
CA ALA A 90 -7.70 -3.65 -14.23
C ALA A 90 -8.74 -2.52 -14.09
N THR A 91 -9.12 -2.17 -12.86
CA THR A 91 -10.06 -1.06 -12.57
C THR A 91 -9.47 0.30 -12.88
N LEU A 92 -8.19 0.51 -12.58
CA LEU A 92 -7.48 1.75 -12.93
C LEU A 92 -7.32 1.89 -14.44
N SER A 93 -6.89 0.83 -15.12
CA SER A 93 -6.75 0.82 -16.58
C SER A 93 -8.09 1.09 -17.30
N ASP A 94 -9.21 0.61 -16.76
CA ASP A 94 -10.55 0.89 -17.26
C ASP A 94 -10.95 2.37 -17.14
N LYS A 95 -10.60 3.01 -16.02
CA LYS A 95 -10.83 4.46 -15.82
C LYS A 95 -9.99 5.30 -16.78
N GLU A 96 -8.71 4.96 -16.94
CA GLU A 96 -7.81 5.62 -17.89
C GLU A 96 -8.30 5.44 -19.34
N ALA A 97 -8.75 4.23 -19.69
CA ALA A 97 -9.31 3.90 -21.00
C ALA A 97 -10.57 4.70 -21.31
N ALA A 98 -11.40 5.01 -20.32
CA ALA A 98 -12.60 5.83 -20.47
C ALA A 98 -12.29 7.33 -20.68
N ALA A 99 -11.13 7.80 -20.22
CA ALA A 99 -10.68 9.19 -20.37
C ALA A 99 -9.89 9.43 -21.67
N GLY A 100 -9.38 8.37 -22.32
CA GLY A 100 -8.57 8.46 -23.53
C GLY A 100 -9.35 8.47 -24.85
N GLU A 101 -8.69 8.90 -25.92
CA GLU A 101 -9.29 9.05 -27.26
C GLU A 101 -9.55 7.70 -27.98
N ASN A 102 -8.93 6.60 -27.54
CA ASN A 102 -8.99 5.27 -28.18
C ASN A 102 -9.88 4.26 -27.44
N ALA A 103 -11.13 4.64 -27.15
CA ALA A 103 -12.06 3.89 -26.31
C ALA A 103 -12.40 2.45 -26.78
N ALA A 104 -12.38 2.18 -28.10
CA ALA A 104 -12.78 0.86 -28.62
C ALA A 104 -11.71 -0.23 -28.46
N SER A 105 -10.45 0.08 -28.79
CA SER A 105 -9.33 -0.85 -28.60
C SER A 105 -9.03 -1.07 -27.11
N SER A 106 -9.12 0.01 -26.32
CA SER A 106 -8.97 -0.06 -24.87
C SER A 106 -10.07 -0.91 -24.22
N ALA A 107 -11.31 -0.87 -24.71
CA ALA A 107 -12.40 -1.69 -24.16
C ALA A 107 -12.14 -3.20 -24.28
N TYR A 108 -11.55 -3.69 -25.38
CA TYR A 108 -11.23 -5.11 -25.53
C TYR A 108 -10.08 -5.52 -24.59
N ALA A 109 -9.02 -4.71 -24.53
CA ALA A 109 -7.88 -4.93 -23.64
C ALA A 109 -8.31 -4.92 -22.16
N VAL A 110 -9.16 -3.98 -21.76
CA VAL A 110 -9.71 -3.89 -20.40
C VAL A 110 -10.56 -5.11 -20.04
N ARG A 111 -11.42 -5.58 -20.96
CA ARG A 111 -12.19 -6.83 -20.74
C ARG A 111 -11.28 -8.03 -20.53
N ALA A 112 -10.20 -8.13 -21.30
CA ALA A 112 -9.21 -9.19 -21.14
C ALA A 112 -8.49 -9.08 -19.79
N ALA A 113 -8.07 -7.87 -19.39
CA ALA A 113 -7.41 -7.62 -18.10
C ALA A 113 -8.29 -8.01 -16.91
N TYR A 114 -9.56 -7.58 -16.90
CA TYR A 114 -10.50 -8.00 -15.86
C TYR A 114 -10.70 -9.52 -15.83
N SER A 115 -10.87 -10.15 -17.00
CA SER A 115 -11.12 -11.59 -17.07
C SER A 115 -9.91 -12.40 -16.58
N ALA A 116 -8.70 -11.96 -16.91
CA ALA A 116 -7.47 -12.58 -16.42
C ALA A 116 -7.31 -12.40 -14.91
N ALA A 117 -7.48 -11.18 -14.39
CA ALA A 117 -7.39 -10.88 -12.96
C ALA A 117 -8.42 -11.69 -12.16
N PHE A 118 -9.67 -11.73 -12.62
CA PHE A 118 -10.75 -12.46 -11.96
C PHE A 118 -10.54 -13.97 -12.00
N SER A 119 -10.10 -14.51 -13.14
CA SER A 119 -9.79 -15.94 -13.28
C SER A 119 -8.64 -16.37 -12.39
N ARG A 120 -7.60 -15.53 -12.27
CA ARG A 120 -6.46 -15.75 -11.37
C ARG A 120 -6.91 -15.75 -9.91
N PHE A 121 -7.72 -14.78 -9.50
CA PHE A 121 -8.28 -14.68 -8.16
C PHE A 121 -9.03 -15.96 -7.77
N VAL A 122 -10.05 -16.34 -8.56
CA VAL A 122 -10.92 -17.49 -8.25
C VAL A 122 -10.16 -18.80 -8.29
N THR A 123 -9.34 -19.03 -9.32
CA THR A 123 -8.61 -20.29 -9.47
C THR A 123 -7.59 -20.45 -8.36
N GLY A 124 -6.75 -19.44 -8.09
CA GLY A 124 -5.73 -19.54 -7.05
C GLY A 124 -6.31 -19.67 -5.64
N LEU A 125 -7.46 -19.04 -5.37
CA LEU A 125 -8.15 -19.17 -4.09
C LEU A 125 -8.67 -20.60 -3.89
N LEU A 126 -9.34 -21.16 -4.90
CA LEU A 126 -9.94 -22.49 -4.80
C LEU A 126 -8.87 -23.60 -4.79
N ASP A 127 -7.81 -23.45 -5.58
CA ASP A 127 -6.68 -24.38 -5.59
C ASP A 127 -5.97 -24.41 -4.23
N GLY A 128 -5.83 -23.25 -3.56
CA GLY A 128 -5.25 -23.16 -2.22
C GLY A 128 -6.05 -23.90 -1.14
N HIS A 129 -7.35 -24.09 -1.35
CA HIS A 129 -8.25 -24.82 -0.44
C HIS A 129 -8.52 -26.27 -0.89
N GLN A 130 -7.93 -26.71 -1.99
CA GLN A 130 -8.15 -28.05 -2.50
C GLN A 130 -7.41 -29.08 -1.64
N ASP A 131 -8.12 -30.13 -1.23
CA ASP A 131 -7.52 -31.24 -0.50
C ASP A 131 -6.54 -32.01 -1.41
N LYS A 132 -5.38 -32.35 -0.86
CA LYS A 132 -4.34 -33.13 -1.54
C LYS A 132 -4.79 -34.58 -1.80
N GLN A 133 -5.71 -35.11 -1.01
CA GLN A 133 -6.15 -36.50 -1.14
C GLN A 133 -7.33 -36.70 -2.08
N ARG A 134 -8.24 -35.72 -2.18
CA ARG A 134 -9.42 -35.82 -3.06
C ARG A 134 -9.65 -34.55 -3.85
N LYS A 135 -9.74 -34.71 -5.17
CA LYS A 135 -10.14 -33.63 -6.08
C LYS A 135 -11.62 -33.35 -5.89
N GLN A 136 -11.93 -32.20 -5.31
CA GLN A 136 -13.29 -31.69 -5.16
C GLN A 136 -13.62 -30.77 -6.35
N SER A 137 -14.90 -30.56 -6.64
CA SER A 137 -15.28 -29.60 -7.69
C SER A 137 -15.08 -28.17 -7.19
N MET A 138 -14.79 -27.24 -8.10
CA MET A 138 -14.66 -25.81 -7.77
C MET A 138 -15.88 -25.27 -7.03
N TYR A 139 -17.08 -25.72 -7.39
CA TYR A 139 -18.33 -25.33 -6.72
C TYR A 139 -18.40 -25.84 -5.28
N SER A 140 -17.95 -27.08 -5.01
CA SER A 140 -17.96 -27.63 -3.66
C SER A 140 -16.96 -26.93 -2.74
N ILE A 141 -15.78 -26.59 -3.24
CA ILE A 141 -14.77 -25.81 -2.51
C ILE A 141 -15.30 -24.40 -2.26
N ALA A 142 -15.88 -23.75 -3.27
CA ALA A 142 -16.48 -22.42 -3.15
C ALA A 142 -17.56 -22.36 -2.08
N LYS A 143 -18.45 -23.36 -2.02
CA LYS A 143 -19.48 -23.48 -0.99
C LYS A 143 -18.87 -23.59 0.42
N THR A 144 -17.74 -24.28 0.55
CA THR A 144 -17.07 -24.50 1.84
C THR A 144 -16.42 -23.22 2.37
N ILE A 145 -15.83 -22.42 1.50
CA ILE A 145 -15.17 -21.14 1.87
C ILE A 145 -16.13 -19.93 1.86
N GLY A 146 -17.39 -20.12 1.49
CA GLY A 146 -18.37 -19.03 1.36
C GLY A 146 -18.14 -18.11 0.16
N LEU A 147 -17.48 -18.61 -0.91
CA LEU A 147 -17.33 -17.87 -2.16
C LEU A 147 -18.63 -17.97 -2.98
N PRO A 148 -19.18 -16.85 -3.49
CA PRO A 148 -20.38 -16.89 -4.31
C PRO A 148 -20.22 -17.80 -5.54
N ALA A 149 -21.18 -18.69 -5.78
CA ALA A 149 -21.17 -19.60 -6.94
C ALA A 149 -21.10 -18.85 -8.28
N THR A 150 -21.63 -17.63 -8.33
CA THR A 150 -21.57 -16.74 -9.50
C THR A 150 -20.13 -16.36 -9.87
N PHE A 151 -19.18 -16.38 -8.93
CA PHE A 151 -17.77 -16.14 -9.24
C PHE A 151 -17.14 -17.35 -9.94
N VAL A 152 -17.52 -18.56 -9.52
CA VAL A 152 -17.08 -19.81 -10.17
C VAL A 152 -17.64 -19.88 -11.60
N GLU A 153 -18.91 -19.55 -11.77
CA GLU A 153 -19.56 -19.47 -13.08
C GLU A 153 -18.91 -18.42 -13.99
N LEU A 154 -18.67 -17.20 -13.47
CA LEU A 154 -18.02 -16.15 -14.25
C LEU A 154 -16.60 -16.55 -14.67
N ARG A 155 -15.84 -17.21 -13.78
CA ARG A 155 -14.53 -17.77 -14.14
C ARG A 155 -14.67 -18.80 -15.25
N HIS A 156 -15.61 -19.74 -15.16
CA HIS A 156 -15.83 -20.75 -16.20
C HIS A 156 -16.11 -20.09 -17.55
N GLN A 157 -17.05 -19.14 -17.57
CA GLN A 157 -17.40 -18.34 -18.75
C GLN A 157 -16.18 -17.61 -19.34
N SER A 158 -15.40 -16.90 -18.51
CA SER A 158 -14.20 -16.18 -18.95
C SER A 158 -13.12 -17.06 -19.59
N THR A 159 -13.06 -18.35 -19.25
CA THR A 159 -12.02 -19.26 -19.72
C THR A 159 -12.44 -20.16 -20.88
N HIS A 160 -13.71 -20.54 -20.95
CA HIS A 160 -14.18 -21.58 -21.88
C HIS A 160 -15.29 -21.10 -22.82
N GLU A 161 -15.97 -20.00 -22.49
CA GLU A 161 -17.05 -19.45 -23.29
C GLU A 161 -16.66 -18.10 -23.89
N GLN A 162 -17.65 -17.38 -24.43
CA GLN A 162 -17.44 -16.02 -24.90
C GLN A 162 -17.12 -15.08 -23.74
N LEU A 163 -16.14 -14.20 -23.97
CA LEU A 163 -15.67 -13.25 -22.96
C LEU A 163 -16.83 -12.39 -22.44
N PRO A 164 -17.00 -12.27 -21.10
CA PRO A 164 -18.09 -11.49 -20.54
C PRO A 164 -18.10 -10.02 -20.99
N SER A 165 -19.28 -9.38 -20.88
CA SER A 165 -19.42 -7.95 -21.15
C SER A 165 -18.65 -7.12 -20.11
N LEU A 166 -18.19 -5.93 -20.52
CA LEU A 166 -17.44 -5.05 -19.63
C LEU A 166 -18.24 -4.65 -18.37
N ALA A 167 -19.55 -4.41 -18.51
CA ALA A 167 -20.42 -4.09 -17.38
C ALA A 167 -20.50 -5.23 -16.35
N LYS A 168 -20.57 -6.49 -16.81
CA LYS A 168 -20.57 -7.67 -15.94
C LYS A 168 -19.23 -7.79 -15.20
N LEU A 169 -18.12 -7.58 -15.90
CA LEU A 169 -16.76 -7.63 -15.33
C LEU A 169 -16.51 -6.52 -14.29
N ARG A 170 -16.90 -5.27 -14.58
CA ARG A 170 -16.81 -4.15 -13.62
C ARG A 170 -17.55 -4.45 -12.33
N THR A 171 -18.78 -4.96 -12.45
CA THR A 171 -19.61 -5.31 -11.28
C THR A 171 -19.00 -6.47 -10.49
N ALA A 172 -18.50 -7.50 -11.19
CA ALA A 172 -17.86 -8.64 -10.55
C ALA A 172 -16.56 -8.26 -9.84
N ALA A 173 -15.72 -7.40 -10.44
CA ALA A 173 -14.49 -6.92 -9.85
C ALA A 173 -14.74 -6.13 -8.54
N LYS A 174 -15.73 -5.24 -8.53
CA LYS A 174 -16.15 -4.52 -7.31
C LYS A 174 -16.59 -5.48 -6.21
N LYS A 175 -17.46 -6.45 -6.54
CA LYS A 175 -17.90 -7.48 -5.58
C LYS A 175 -16.75 -8.35 -5.08
N ALA A 176 -15.79 -8.70 -5.94
CA ALA A 176 -14.61 -9.46 -5.56
C ALA A 176 -13.70 -8.68 -4.62
N LEU A 177 -13.44 -7.38 -4.88
CA LEU A 177 -12.64 -6.53 -3.99
C LEU A 177 -13.25 -6.42 -2.59
N LEU A 178 -14.58 -6.26 -2.50
CA LEU A 178 -15.32 -6.26 -1.23
C LEU A 178 -15.28 -7.62 -0.54
N TRP A 179 -15.43 -8.71 -1.29
CA TRP A 179 -15.32 -10.06 -0.71
C TRP A 179 -13.91 -10.32 -0.16
N ILE A 180 -12.85 -9.94 -0.90
CA ILE A 180 -11.46 -10.07 -0.43
C ILE A 180 -11.21 -9.21 0.81
N TRP A 181 -11.86 -8.04 0.92
CA TRP A 181 -11.78 -7.20 2.11
C TRP A 181 -12.27 -7.95 3.35
N GLU A 182 -13.49 -8.46 3.31
CA GLU A 182 -14.10 -9.19 4.43
C GLU A 182 -13.34 -10.49 4.75
N TYR A 183 -12.86 -11.18 3.71
CA TYR A 183 -12.16 -12.46 3.89
C TYR A 183 -10.72 -12.32 4.40
N TYR A 184 -9.99 -11.26 4.03
CA TYR A 184 -8.55 -11.15 4.31
C TYR A 184 -8.16 -9.82 4.97
N TRP A 185 -8.44 -8.69 4.31
CA TRP A 185 -7.87 -7.39 4.73
C TRP A 185 -8.43 -6.84 6.04
N LYS A 186 -9.70 -7.12 6.34
CA LYS A 186 -10.38 -6.69 7.57
C LYS A 186 -9.80 -7.38 8.81
N GLN A 187 -9.36 -8.63 8.66
CA GLN A 187 -8.79 -9.43 9.76
C GLN A 187 -7.38 -8.99 10.12
N LEU A 188 -6.71 -8.27 9.22
CA LEU A 188 -5.39 -7.66 9.45
C LEU A 188 -5.48 -6.42 10.36
N GLY A 189 -6.18 -6.48 11.49
CA GLY A 189 -6.36 -5.37 12.44
C GLY A 189 -5.07 -4.71 12.95
N GLU A 190 -5.24 -3.58 13.65
CA GLU A 190 -4.16 -2.88 14.35
C GLU A 190 -3.65 -3.72 15.52
N ASP A 191 -2.60 -4.50 15.29
CA ASP A 191 -1.89 -5.12 16.39
C ASP A 191 -1.17 -4.03 17.21
N ASN A 192 -1.41 -4.01 18.52
CA ASN A 192 -0.65 -3.25 19.52
C ASN A 192 0.86 -3.60 19.53
N SER A 193 1.32 -4.48 18.63
CA SER A 193 2.71 -4.89 18.49
C SER A 193 3.55 -3.92 17.66
N ASP A 194 2.97 -2.96 16.94
CA ASP A 194 3.71 -2.02 16.08
C ASP A 194 4.80 -1.28 16.87
N ALA A 195 6.04 -1.38 16.38
CA ALA A 195 7.21 -0.79 17.02
C ALA A 195 7.12 0.74 17.06
N CYS A 196 6.55 1.36 16.04
CA CYS A 196 6.39 2.81 15.97
C CYS A 196 5.35 3.29 16.99
N ARG A 197 4.15 2.68 17.01
CA ARG A 197 3.13 2.94 18.05
C ARG A 197 3.67 2.71 19.47
N LYS A 198 4.43 1.64 19.70
CA LYS A 198 5.09 1.39 21.00
C LYS A 198 6.10 2.46 21.36
N ALA A 199 6.90 2.94 20.41
CA ALA A 199 7.85 4.03 20.62
C ALA A 199 7.14 5.34 20.97
N VAL A 200 6.05 5.68 20.27
CA VAL A 200 5.20 6.84 20.60
C VAL A 200 4.59 6.70 21.99
N LEU A 201 4.04 5.54 22.34
CA LEU A 201 3.49 5.29 23.68
C LEU A 201 4.55 5.30 24.80
N ARG A 202 5.81 4.99 24.48
CA ARG A 202 6.95 5.18 25.42
C ARG A 202 7.27 6.66 25.59
N TYR A 203 7.36 7.40 24.49
CA TYR A 203 7.58 8.85 24.50
C TYR A 203 6.53 9.58 25.35
N LEU A 204 5.25 9.23 25.21
CA LEU A 204 4.17 9.87 25.96
C LEU A 204 4.20 9.57 27.48
N ARG A 205 4.65 8.36 27.85
CA ARG A 205 4.79 7.95 29.26
C ARG A 205 6.06 8.48 29.92
N GLU A 206 7.10 8.72 29.14
CA GLU A 206 8.38 9.18 29.66
C GLU A 206 8.28 10.67 30.08
N GLY A 207 8.91 10.99 31.21
CA GLY A 207 8.98 12.35 31.77
C GLY A 207 10.39 12.95 31.75
N ASP A 208 11.40 12.16 31.38
CA ASP A 208 12.82 12.56 31.35
C ASP A 208 13.21 13.15 29.99
N GLU A 209 13.60 14.41 29.95
CA GLU A 209 14.00 15.12 28.72
C GLU A 209 15.14 14.42 27.96
N SER A 210 16.15 13.88 28.66
CA SER A 210 17.28 13.20 28.01
C SER A 210 16.86 11.91 27.30
N LYS A 211 15.89 11.18 27.86
CA LYS A 211 15.32 9.97 27.23
C LYS A 211 14.38 10.34 26.09
N LEU A 212 13.67 11.46 26.19
CA LEU A 212 12.84 11.99 25.09
C LEU A 212 13.71 12.32 23.86
N VAL A 213 14.91 12.89 24.05
CA VAL A 213 15.86 13.15 22.94
C VAL A 213 16.32 11.84 22.28
N ALA A 214 16.66 10.82 23.07
CA ALA A 214 17.06 9.51 22.54
C ALA A 214 15.91 8.79 21.80
N LEU A 215 14.68 8.88 22.31
CA LEU A 215 13.48 8.37 21.64
C LEU A 215 13.17 9.16 20.37
N PHE A 216 13.46 10.47 20.35
CA PHE A 216 13.35 11.28 19.13
C PHE A 216 14.34 10.86 18.06
N GLN A 217 15.60 10.56 18.42
CA GLN A 217 16.58 10.00 17.49
C GLN A 217 16.14 8.61 16.98
N GLU A 218 15.45 7.83 17.82
CA GLU A 218 14.84 6.58 17.37
C GLU A 218 13.72 6.81 16.34
N PHE A 219 13.00 7.94 16.41
CA PHE A 219 12.01 8.30 15.39
C PHE A 219 12.62 8.58 14.01
N GLU A 220 13.90 8.96 13.91
CA GLU A 220 14.58 9.14 12.62
C GLU A 220 14.69 7.84 11.81
N ARG A 221 14.54 6.68 12.46
CA ARG A 221 14.51 5.38 11.77
C ARG A 221 13.25 5.18 10.91
N TRP A 222 12.18 5.92 11.21
CA TRP A 222 10.93 5.86 10.49
C TRP A 222 10.73 7.11 9.64
N ARG A 223 9.90 6.99 8.61
CA ARG A 223 9.50 8.14 7.82
C ARG A 223 8.66 9.09 8.69
N PRO A 224 8.88 10.41 8.61
CA PRO A 224 8.16 11.39 9.42
C PRO A 224 6.64 11.30 9.24
N GLU A 225 6.16 11.00 8.02
CA GLU A 225 4.72 10.86 7.76
C GLU A 225 4.11 9.67 8.51
N ARG A 226 4.88 8.60 8.71
CA ARG A 226 4.45 7.46 9.52
C ARG A 226 4.34 7.83 10.99
N VAL A 227 5.35 8.51 11.53
CA VAL A 227 5.37 8.88 12.95
C VAL A 227 4.20 9.83 13.23
N LEU A 228 3.98 10.84 12.39
CA LEU A 228 2.85 11.76 12.50
C LEU A 228 1.51 11.01 12.50
N LYS A 229 1.29 10.12 11.54
CA LYS A 229 0.05 9.32 11.48
C LYS A 229 -0.17 8.49 12.76
N THR A 230 0.89 7.83 13.26
CA THR A 230 0.77 7.06 14.51
C THR A 230 0.50 7.94 15.72
N VAL A 231 1.03 9.17 15.76
CA VAL A 231 0.75 10.12 16.85
C VAL A 231 -0.69 10.60 16.79
N GLU A 232 -1.24 10.84 15.60
CA GLU A 232 -2.66 11.18 15.41
C GLU A 232 -3.60 10.05 15.85
N GLU A 233 -3.31 8.80 15.45
CA GLU A 233 -4.06 7.62 15.90
C GLU A 233 -4.03 7.46 17.42
N VAL A 234 -2.84 7.62 18.01
CA VAL A 234 -2.65 7.55 19.48
C VAL A 234 -3.38 8.69 20.17
N LYS A 235 -3.31 9.91 19.65
CA LYS A 235 -4.03 11.09 20.17
C LYS A 235 -5.55 10.86 20.24
N GLY A 236 -6.15 10.18 19.25
CA GLY A 236 -7.57 9.85 19.26
C GLY A 236 -7.97 8.79 20.30
N SER A 237 -7.03 7.96 20.75
CA SER A 237 -7.29 6.81 21.63
C SER A 237 -7.10 7.07 23.13
N LEU A 238 -6.39 8.11 23.53
CA LEU A 238 -6.01 8.37 24.92
C LEU A 238 -6.92 9.42 25.60
N PRO A 239 -7.56 9.09 26.74
CA PRO A 239 -8.22 10.08 27.57
C PRO A 239 -7.19 10.81 28.46
N GLY A 240 -6.91 12.10 28.18
CA GLY A 240 -6.11 12.95 29.06
C GLY A 240 -5.42 14.14 28.38
N ASN A 241 -5.57 15.34 28.96
CA ASN A 241 -5.03 16.60 28.40
C ASN A 241 -3.49 16.63 28.33
N GLN A 242 -2.79 15.97 29.24
CA GLN A 242 -1.32 15.94 29.23
C GLN A 242 -0.76 15.07 28.10
N ALA A 243 -1.37 13.90 27.84
CA ALA A 243 -1.00 13.07 26.69
C ALA A 243 -1.30 13.79 25.37
N PHE A 244 -2.41 14.53 25.32
CA PHE A 244 -2.77 15.37 24.17
C PHE A 244 -1.72 16.45 23.88
N LEU A 245 -1.30 17.21 24.90
CA LEU A 245 -0.28 18.27 24.74
C LEU A 245 1.07 17.69 24.27
N LYS A 246 1.51 16.57 24.86
CA LYS A 246 2.74 15.88 24.43
C LYS A 246 2.66 15.36 22.99
N CYS A 247 1.50 14.87 22.55
CA CYS A 247 1.30 14.50 21.14
C CYS A 247 1.42 15.72 20.22
N VAL A 248 0.85 16.87 20.60
CA VAL A 248 0.91 18.10 19.81
C VAL A 248 2.33 18.63 19.73
N GLU A 249 3.07 18.64 20.84
CA GLU A 249 4.48 19.03 20.88
C GLU A 249 5.34 18.13 19.99
N LEU A 250 5.14 16.81 20.06
CA LEU A 250 5.82 15.83 19.19
C LEU A 250 5.51 16.08 17.71
N MET A 251 4.25 16.34 17.35
CA MET A 251 3.86 16.66 15.97
C MET A 251 4.50 17.96 15.47
N GLN A 252 4.53 19.00 16.30
CA GLN A 252 5.13 20.28 15.95
C GLN A 252 6.64 20.12 15.71
N ARG A 253 7.34 19.43 16.60
CA ARG A 253 8.78 19.20 16.51
C ARG A 253 9.17 18.32 15.31
N LEU A 254 8.33 17.34 14.94
CA LEU A 254 8.50 16.57 13.71
C LEU A 254 8.33 17.45 12.46
N ARG A 255 7.38 18.38 12.47
CA ARG A 255 7.13 19.31 11.35
C ARG A 255 8.25 20.33 11.18
N GLU A 256 8.74 20.91 12.27
CA GLU A 256 9.90 21.80 12.28
C GLU A 256 11.15 21.08 11.72
N SER A 257 11.38 19.84 12.14
CA SER A 257 12.50 19.03 11.63
C SER A 257 12.40 18.72 10.12
N GLU A 258 11.18 18.63 9.58
CA GLU A 258 10.98 18.48 8.14
C GLU A 258 11.27 19.77 7.37
N GLU A 259 10.86 20.91 7.91
CA GLU A 259 11.09 22.23 7.32
C GLU A 259 12.59 22.55 7.28
N ASP A 260 13.33 22.23 8.34
CA ASP A 260 14.79 22.32 8.39
C ASP A 260 15.48 21.37 7.37
N LYS A 261 14.95 20.16 7.19
CA LYS A 261 15.46 19.21 6.18
C LYS A 261 15.11 19.63 4.74
N LYS A 262 13.98 20.31 4.53
CA LYS A 262 13.57 20.84 3.22
C LYS A 262 14.35 22.11 2.84
N SER A 263 14.59 23.01 3.79
CA SER A 263 15.41 24.22 3.58
C SER A 263 16.88 23.86 3.29
N SER A 264 17.40 22.80 3.92
CA SER A 264 18.74 22.28 3.62
C SER A 264 18.84 21.62 2.23
N LYS A 265 17.77 20.99 1.72
CA LYS A 265 17.75 20.34 0.39
C LYS A 265 17.47 21.28 -0.78
N SER A 266 16.83 22.43 -0.58
CA SER A 266 16.60 23.40 -1.67
C SER A 266 17.86 24.19 -2.06
N GLY A 267 18.95 24.05 -1.32
CA GLY A 267 20.23 24.72 -1.59
C GLY A 267 21.22 23.94 -2.47
N THR A 268 20.83 22.78 -3.03
CA THR A 268 21.76 21.96 -3.84
C THR A 268 21.07 21.40 -5.08
N ALA A 269 20.66 22.31 -5.97
CA ALA A 269 20.24 21.98 -7.32
C ALA A 269 21.12 22.73 -8.32
N ASP A 270 22.38 22.31 -8.44
CA ASP A 270 23.18 22.51 -9.65
C ASP A 270 24.31 21.47 -9.67
N THR A 271 24.03 20.26 -10.17
CA THR A 271 25.10 19.39 -10.67
C THR A 271 25.38 19.81 -12.10
N THR A 272 26.06 20.94 -12.26
CA THR A 272 26.75 21.27 -13.50
C THR A 272 27.84 20.22 -13.67
N MET A 273 27.70 19.33 -14.66
CA MET A 273 28.79 18.45 -15.07
C MET A 273 29.95 19.34 -15.52
N LYS A 274 31.05 19.33 -14.77
CA LYS A 274 32.30 19.95 -15.19
C LYS A 274 33.03 18.92 -16.05
N ASP A 275 33.03 19.16 -17.36
CA ASP A 275 33.90 18.41 -18.28
C ASP A 275 35.34 18.51 -17.77
N THR A 276 35.94 17.35 -17.54
CA THR A 276 37.31 17.24 -17.02
C THR A 276 38.25 17.34 -18.21
N GLU A 277 39.01 18.44 -18.29
CA GLU A 277 40.14 18.53 -19.23
C GLU A 277 41.23 17.52 -18.86
N PRO A 278 41.93 16.92 -19.84
CA PRO A 278 42.92 15.89 -19.57
C PRO A 278 44.15 16.51 -18.89
N TYR A 279 44.35 16.17 -17.62
CA TYR A 279 45.55 16.50 -16.87
C TYR A 279 46.73 15.63 -17.34
N THR A 280 47.70 16.26 -17.97
CA THR A 280 49.05 15.71 -18.17
C THR A 280 49.85 15.98 -16.89
N GLY A 281 50.00 14.98 -16.03
CA GLY A 281 50.86 15.06 -14.86
C GLY A 281 51.08 13.69 -14.27
N GLU A 282 52.32 13.44 -13.86
CA GLU A 282 52.93 12.15 -13.57
C GLU A 282 52.19 11.34 -12.50
N ALA A 283 52.21 10.02 -12.68
CA ALA A 283 51.49 9.04 -11.90
C ALA A 283 51.93 8.99 -10.44
N ASP A 284 51.07 9.47 -9.54
CA ASP A 284 50.92 8.92 -8.20
C ASP A 284 49.71 7.96 -8.23
N GLU A 285 50.03 6.66 -8.28
CA GLU A 285 49.06 5.56 -8.19
C GLU A 285 48.54 5.45 -6.76
N GLU A 286 47.41 6.08 -6.41
CA GLU A 286 46.47 5.67 -5.33
C GLU A 286 45.42 6.77 -5.13
N ASP A 287 44.33 6.73 -5.90
CA ASP A 287 42.99 7.20 -5.48
C ASP A 287 42.02 7.09 -6.67
N ASP A 288 41.92 5.87 -7.19
CA ASP A 288 40.69 5.45 -7.86
C ASP A 288 39.81 4.76 -6.81
N PHE A 289 38.60 4.38 -7.20
CA PHE A 289 37.67 3.49 -6.50
C PHE A 289 36.52 4.18 -5.77
N GLY A 290 35.39 4.20 -6.46
CA GLY A 290 34.04 4.33 -5.88
C GLY A 290 33.64 3.19 -4.92
N TRP A 291 34.61 2.55 -4.25
CA TRP A 291 34.46 1.51 -3.26
C TRP A 291 35.41 1.79 -2.09
N ALA A 292 34.88 1.88 -0.88
CA ALA A 292 35.69 2.05 0.32
C ALA A 292 35.25 1.06 1.41
N GLN A 293 36.23 0.44 2.07
CA GLN A 293 35.98 -0.33 3.28
C GLN A 293 35.57 0.62 4.41
N PHE A 294 34.52 0.28 5.17
CA PHE A 294 34.07 1.11 6.28
C PHE A 294 35.17 1.27 7.34
N LYS A 295 35.68 2.50 7.51
CA LYS A 295 36.69 2.84 8.52
C LYS A 295 35.97 3.33 9.79
N GLY A 296 35.94 2.51 10.85
CA GLY A 296 35.34 2.88 12.16
C GLY A 296 34.91 1.68 13.01
N THR A 297 34.36 1.95 14.21
CA THR A 297 33.79 0.90 15.07
C THR A 297 32.46 0.39 14.50
N TRP A 298 32.49 -0.81 13.93
CA TRP A 298 31.29 -1.47 13.40
C TRP A 298 30.32 -1.85 14.53
N LYS A 299 29.06 -1.38 14.42
CA LYS A 299 27.97 -1.81 15.29
C LYS A 299 27.10 -2.81 14.53
N PRO A 300 26.93 -4.05 15.01
CA PRO A 300 26.11 -5.05 14.31
C PRO A 300 24.66 -4.59 14.25
N LYS A 301 24.19 -4.27 13.04
CA LYS A 301 22.80 -3.93 12.72
C LYS A 301 22.21 -5.05 11.86
N PRO A 302 20.90 -5.32 11.97
CA PRO A 302 20.25 -6.25 11.06
C PRO A 302 20.27 -5.71 9.62
N ILE A 303 20.28 -6.61 8.64
CA ILE A 303 20.35 -6.29 7.22
C ILE A 303 19.18 -5.35 6.84
N GLY A 304 19.51 -4.28 6.10
CA GLY A 304 18.53 -3.29 5.63
C GLY A 304 18.27 -2.12 6.58
N ILE A 305 18.87 -2.11 7.78
CA ILE A 305 18.91 -0.94 8.67
C ILE A 305 20.27 -0.26 8.49
N VAL A 306 20.25 1.00 8.06
CA VAL A 306 21.43 1.88 7.95
C VAL A 306 21.45 2.84 9.11
#